data_AF-M4SRH6-F1
#
_entry.id   AF-M4SRH6-F1
#
_cell.length_a   1.000
_cell.length_b   1.000
_cell.length_c   1.000
_cell.angle_alpha   90.00
_cell.angle_beta   90.00
_cell.angle_gamma   90.00
#
_symmetry.space_group_name_H-M   'P 1'
#
loop_
_entity.id
_entity.type
_entity.pdbx_description
1 polymer ?
#
loop_
_entity_poly.entity_id
_entity_poly.type
_entity_poly.pdbx_seq_one_letter_code
_entity_poly.pdbx_strand_id
1 'polypeptide(L)'
;MISLCTNKAAATATECGGSEAPQVNGAGGTTGTAALTHVIGLCKSPAKQPALTEELIEARLALFHSMLGRKPNTQTSDEIRYVLGKYSASQCDGASEQNCVNYVAKLKAPGAGIPWENKMRDAIEKLKNVQTASAVLRHYCQQLKNLALTTRNTYEAAKLATEGTTLPLPQTTPGVVETTETDTTCEKKGTGADCKDGCKVEGTGDSKKCVKDPDYKPKQAEGVKAEGKGKTNTTGSNSFVIYKVPLWLAVLLL
;
A
#
# COMPACT_ATOMS: atom_id res chain seq x y z
N MET A 1 -15.37 -3.01 37.99
CA MET A 1 -15.86 -1.70 38.46
C MET A 1 -16.86 -1.88 39.59
N ILE A 2 -18.03 -2.51 39.38
CA ILE A 2 -19.03 -2.75 40.44
C ILE A 2 -18.40 -3.29 41.74
N SER A 3 -17.74 -4.45 41.70
CA SER A 3 -17.12 -5.08 42.89
C SER A 3 -16.08 -4.21 43.64
N LEU A 4 -15.51 -3.19 42.98
CA LEU A 4 -14.52 -2.29 43.57
C LEU A 4 -15.14 -1.03 44.18
N CYS A 5 -16.31 -0.63 43.70
CA CYS A 5 -16.87 0.70 43.92
C CYS A 5 -18.25 0.71 44.58
N THR A 6 -18.87 -0.46 44.78
CA THR A 6 -20.20 -0.60 45.40
C THR A 6 -20.12 -1.38 46.68
N ASN A 7 -21.07 -1.14 47.60
CA ASN A 7 -21.16 -1.81 48.89
C ASN A 7 -22.39 -2.73 48.95
N LYS A 8 -22.28 -3.84 49.69
CA LYS A 8 -23.35 -4.81 49.96
C LYS A 8 -24.12 -4.51 51.25
N ALA A 9 -23.47 -3.92 52.25
CA ALA A 9 -23.96 -3.71 53.61
C ALA A 9 -24.69 -2.36 53.82
N ALA A 10 -24.38 -1.32 53.05
CA ALA A 10 -24.97 0.01 53.21
C ALA A 10 -25.30 0.69 51.88
N ALA A 11 -26.25 1.62 51.91
CA ALA A 11 -26.77 2.35 50.75
C ALA A 11 -25.78 3.40 50.16
N THR A 12 -24.69 3.70 50.86
CA THR A 12 -23.76 4.77 50.48
C THR A 12 -22.31 4.30 50.55
N ALA A 13 -21.84 3.68 49.46
CA ALA A 13 -20.42 3.40 49.27
C ALA A 13 -19.67 4.72 48.97
N THR A 14 -18.48 4.90 49.56
CA THR A 14 -17.59 6.05 49.27
C THR A 14 -16.37 5.65 48.42
N GLU A 15 -16.30 4.36 48.09
CA GLU A 15 -15.29 3.77 47.24
C GLU A 15 -15.27 4.44 45.85
N CYS A 16 -14.10 4.45 45.22
CA CYS A 16 -13.88 5.03 43.90
C CYS A 16 -14.25 6.52 43.76
N GLY A 17 -14.31 7.25 44.89
CA GLY A 17 -14.60 8.69 44.90
C GLY A 17 -16.08 9.03 44.72
N GLY A 18 -16.97 8.06 44.91
CA GLY A 18 -18.42 8.26 44.88
C GLY A 18 -18.98 8.78 46.19
N SER A 19 -20.16 9.38 46.10
CA SER A 19 -21.12 9.53 47.20
C SER A 19 -22.43 8.93 46.72
N GLU A 20 -23.10 8.14 47.56
CA GLU A 20 -24.43 7.57 47.24
C GLU A 20 -24.44 6.56 46.07
N ALA A 21 -23.35 5.83 45.83
CA ALA A 21 -23.36 4.76 44.86
C ALA A 21 -24.41 3.69 45.28
N PRO A 22 -25.32 3.26 44.38
CA PRO A 22 -26.36 2.30 44.72
C PRO A 22 -25.80 1.02 45.33
N GLN A 23 -26.48 0.52 46.37
CA GLN A 23 -26.14 -0.75 46.99
C GLN A 23 -26.29 -1.90 45.98
N VAL A 24 -25.31 -2.79 45.95
CA VAL A 24 -25.34 -4.02 45.15
C VAL A 24 -25.17 -5.20 46.12
N ASN A 25 -26.29 -5.81 46.49
CA ASN A 25 -26.35 -6.91 47.47
C ASN A 25 -26.82 -8.25 46.87
N GLY A 26 -27.04 -8.30 45.55
CA GLY A 26 -27.51 -9.50 44.84
C GLY A 26 -29.01 -9.78 44.97
N ALA A 27 -29.78 -8.92 45.65
CA ALA A 27 -31.21 -9.16 45.92
C ALA A 27 -32.18 -8.58 44.86
N GLY A 28 -31.70 -7.83 43.85
CA GLY A 28 -32.58 -7.18 42.86
C GLY A 28 -31.98 -7.12 41.45
N GLY A 29 -32.80 -7.40 40.43
CA GLY A 29 -32.38 -7.62 39.04
C GLY A 29 -31.79 -6.42 38.29
N THR A 30 -31.92 -5.19 38.81
CA THR A 30 -31.47 -3.95 38.14
C THR A 30 -30.45 -3.12 38.92
N THR A 31 -30.12 -3.52 40.16
CA THR A 31 -29.22 -2.76 41.06
C THR A 31 -27.80 -2.63 40.49
N GLY A 32 -27.28 -3.69 39.85
CA GLY A 32 -25.96 -3.68 39.22
C GLY A 32 -25.84 -2.71 38.04
N THR A 33 -26.87 -2.58 37.21
CA THR A 33 -26.85 -1.66 36.06
C THR A 33 -26.86 -0.20 36.51
N ALA A 34 -27.75 0.15 37.45
CA ALA A 34 -27.80 1.50 38.00
C ALA A 34 -26.47 1.89 38.68
N ALA A 35 -25.90 0.96 39.45
CA ALA A 35 -24.61 1.17 40.09
C ALA A 35 -23.47 1.32 39.06
N LEU A 36 -23.47 0.52 37.99
CA LEU A 36 -22.49 0.66 36.92
C LEU A 36 -22.57 2.03 36.24
N THR A 37 -23.77 2.48 35.89
CA THR A 37 -23.98 3.81 35.29
C THR A 37 -23.48 4.91 36.21
N HIS A 38 -23.82 4.85 37.50
CA HIS A 38 -23.32 5.81 38.49
C HIS A 38 -21.79 5.82 38.55
N VAL A 39 -21.15 4.65 38.69
CA VAL A 39 -19.69 4.53 38.78
C VAL A 39 -19.00 5.02 37.51
N ILE A 40 -19.54 4.74 36.33
CA ILE A 40 -19.00 5.26 35.06
C ILE A 40 -19.11 6.79 35.02
N GLY A 41 -20.19 7.37 35.54
CA GLY A 41 -20.35 8.82 35.64
C GLY A 41 -19.30 9.52 36.49
N LEU A 42 -18.72 8.82 37.47
CA LEU A 42 -17.63 9.34 38.31
C LEU A 42 -16.26 9.36 37.58
N CYS A 43 -16.10 8.53 36.55
CA CYS A 43 -14.86 8.42 35.79
C CYS A 43 -14.64 9.68 34.93
N LYS A 44 -13.80 10.61 35.40
CA LYS A 44 -13.38 11.76 34.61
C LYS A 44 -12.50 11.31 33.44
N SER A 45 -13.02 11.44 32.23
CA SER A 45 -12.24 11.28 31.01
C SER A 45 -11.45 12.55 30.70
N PRO A 46 -10.20 12.45 30.20
CA PRO A 46 -9.50 13.63 29.71
C PRO A 46 -10.27 14.24 28.52
N ALA A 47 -10.25 15.57 28.41
CA ALA A 47 -10.94 16.29 27.33
C ALA A 47 -10.50 15.84 25.93
N LYS A 48 -9.24 15.40 25.80
CA LYS A 48 -8.71 14.75 24.61
C LYS A 48 -8.23 13.34 24.99
N GLN A 49 -8.86 12.34 24.40
CA GLN A 49 -8.42 10.96 24.56
C GLN A 49 -7.09 10.76 23.81
N PRO A 50 -6.11 10.05 24.40
CA PRO A 50 -4.92 9.65 23.68
C PRO A 50 -5.29 8.74 22.50
N ALA A 51 -4.44 8.72 21.47
CA ALA A 51 -4.60 7.77 20.37
C ALA A 51 -4.53 6.34 20.92
N LEU A 52 -5.35 5.45 20.37
CA LEU A 52 -5.29 4.04 20.70
C LEU A 52 -4.06 3.41 20.03
N THR A 53 -3.05 3.06 20.84
CA THR A 53 -1.81 2.42 20.37
C THR A 53 -1.53 1.15 21.17
N GLU A 54 -0.65 0.29 20.65
CA GLU A 54 -0.14 -0.90 21.34
C GLU A 54 0.44 -0.52 22.71
N GLU A 55 1.31 0.50 22.74
CA GLU A 55 2.02 0.94 23.94
C GLU A 55 1.06 1.47 25.00
N LEU A 56 0.00 2.16 24.59
CA LEU A 56 -1.02 2.65 25.52
C LEU A 56 -1.74 1.48 26.20
N ILE A 57 -2.14 0.45 25.44
CA ILE A 57 -2.82 -0.71 26.01
C ILE A 57 -1.88 -1.47 26.96
N GLU A 58 -0.63 -1.71 26.53
CA GLU A 58 0.38 -2.37 27.37
C GLU A 58 0.64 -1.62 28.69
N ALA A 59 0.81 -0.30 28.62
CA ALA A 59 1.00 0.53 29.81
C ALA A 59 -0.19 0.46 30.78
N ARG A 60 -1.42 0.40 30.26
CA ARG A 60 -2.63 0.26 31.09
C ARG A 60 -2.74 -1.13 31.71
N LEU A 61 -2.38 -2.19 30.99
CA LEU A 61 -2.32 -3.55 31.54
C LEU A 61 -1.23 -3.67 32.61
N ALA A 62 -0.04 -3.10 32.39
CA ALA A 62 1.03 -3.07 33.37
C ALA A 62 0.61 -2.31 34.65
N LEU A 63 -0.07 -1.17 34.49
CA LEU A 63 -0.63 -0.44 35.63
C LEU A 63 -1.64 -1.28 36.39
N PHE A 64 -2.56 -1.97 35.69
CA PHE A 64 -3.50 -2.90 36.31
C PHE A 64 -2.79 -3.98 37.14
N HIS A 65 -1.81 -4.69 36.55
CA HIS A 65 -1.05 -5.72 37.26
C HIS A 65 -0.30 -5.14 38.47
N SER A 66 0.24 -3.93 38.35
CA SER A 66 0.93 -3.27 39.47
C SER A 66 0.03 -2.93 40.66
N MET A 67 -1.29 -2.85 40.45
CA MET A 67 -2.27 -2.55 41.50
C MET A 67 -2.73 -3.79 42.28
N LEU A 68 -2.49 -5.00 41.74
CA LEU A 68 -2.83 -6.25 42.43
C LEU A 68 -2.07 -6.34 43.76
N GLY A 69 -2.77 -6.78 44.81
CA GLY A 69 -2.24 -6.98 46.15
C GLY A 69 -1.92 -5.72 46.95
N ARG A 70 -2.19 -4.50 46.44
CA ARG A 70 -1.83 -3.25 47.14
C ARG A 70 -2.68 -2.87 48.35
N LYS A 71 -3.86 -3.50 48.54
CA LYS A 71 -4.82 -3.13 49.60
C LYS A 71 -5.29 -4.36 50.40
N PRO A 72 -4.39 -5.11 51.05
CA PRO A 72 -4.71 -6.37 51.72
C PRO A 72 -5.37 -6.24 53.11
N ASN A 73 -5.59 -5.01 53.60
CA ASN A 73 -5.91 -4.78 55.01
C ASN A 73 -4.90 -5.51 55.93
N THR A 74 -5.35 -6.36 56.86
CA THR A 74 -4.50 -7.17 57.76
C THR A 74 -4.10 -8.52 57.18
N GLN A 75 -4.48 -8.84 55.94
CA GLN A 75 -4.23 -10.14 55.34
C GLN A 75 -2.76 -10.30 54.95
N THR A 76 -2.22 -11.51 55.06
CA THR A 76 -0.81 -11.83 54.74
C THR A 76 -0.64 -13.03 53.82
N SER A 77 -1.74 -13.66 53.43
CA SER A 77 -1.76 -14.89 52.64
C SER A 77 -1.37 -14.67 51.17
N ASP A 78 -0.91 -15.73 50.51
CA ASP A 78 -0.35 -15.66 49.15
C ASP A 78 -1.37 -15.17 48.10
N GLU A 79 -2.66 -15.48 48.28
CA GLU A 79 -3.73 -15.07 47.35
C GLU A 79 -3.83 -13.57 47.11
N ILE A 80 -3.37 -12.77 48.08
CA ILE A 80 -3.41 -11.30 48.04
C ILE A 80 -2.78 -10.77 46.76
N ARG A 81 -1.72 -11.42 46.27
CA ARG A 81 -0.98 -11.05 45.06
C ARG A 81 -1.86 -11.01 43.80
N TYR A 82 -3.04 -11.63 43.87
CA TYR A 82 -4.00 -11.75 42.76
C TYR A 82 -5.31 -11.02 43.03
N VAL A 83 -5.39 -10.19 44.09
CA VAL A 83 -6.61 -9.45 44.44
C VAL A 83 -6.45 -7.97 44.08
N LEU A 84 -7.43 -7.42 43.37
CA LEU A 84 -7.52 -5.98 43.13
C LEU A 84 -8.50 -5.34 44.11
N GLY A 85 -8.11 -4.29 44.82
CA GLY A 85 -9.01 -3.55 45.73
C GLY A 85 -8.87 -3.93 47.20
N LYS A 86 -9.78 -3.42 48.04
CA LYS A 86 -9.78 -3.64 49.50
C LYS A 86 -10.14 -5.09 49.81
N TYR A 87 -9.22 -5.82 50.42
CA TYR A 87 -9.39 -7.23 50.74
C TYR A 87 -9.32 -7.45 52.25
N SER A 88 -10.32 -8.09 52.83
CA SER A 88 -10.35 -8.44 54.25
C SER A 88 -11.20 -9.68 54.48
N ALA A 89 -11.05 -10.33 55.64
CA ALA A 89 -11.76 -11.57 56.02
C ALA A 89 -11.74 -12.68 54.94
N SER A 90 -10.71 -12.65 54.10
CA SER A 90 -10.48 -13.52 52.94
C SER A 90 -11.58 -13.49 51.87
N GLN A 91 -12.33 -12.40 51.76
CA GLN A 91 -13.50 -12.29 50.87
C GLN A 91 -13.53 -11.00 50.04
N CYS A 92 -14.28 -11.06 48.94
CA CYS A 92 -14.62 -9.93 48.06
C CYS A 92 -16.13 -9.87 47.85
N ASP A 93 -16.89 -9.69 48.93
CA ASP A 93 -18.35 -9.70 48.89
C ASP A 93 -18.98 -8.29 48.93
N GLY A 94 -18.17 -7.23 48.99
CA GLY A 94 -18.61 -5.85 49.06
C GLY A 94 -19.04 -5.36 50.45
N ALA A 95 -18.82 -6.13 51.52
CA ALA A 95 -18.92 -5.64 52.90
C ALA A 95 -17.82 -4.60 53.22
N SER A 96 -17.80 -4.10 54.46
CA SER A 96 -16.80 -3.12 54.92
C SER A 96 -15.38 -3.63 54.65
N GLU A 97 -14.59 -2.86 53.89
CA GLU A 97 -13.23 -3.22 53.47
C GLU A 97 -13.12 -4.52 52.64
N GLN A 98 -14.16 -4.90 51.90
CA GLN A 98 -14.21 -6.09 51.03
C GLN A 98 -14.57 -5.77 49.57
N ASN A 99 -14.36 -4.51 49.14
CA ASN A 99 -14.58 -4.05 47.78
C ASN A 99 -13.37 -4.43 46.89
N CYS A 100 -13.37 -5.67 46.42
CA CYS A 100 -12.28 -6.22 45.64
C CYS A 100 -12.75 -7.14 44.50
N VAL A 101 -11.81 -7.50 43.63
CA VAL A 101 -11.96 -8.58 42.65
C VAL A 101 -10.85 -9.59 42.89
N ASN A 102 -11.23 -10.85 43.08
CA ASN A 102 -10.29 -11.95 43.30
C ASN A 102 -9.97 -12.67 41.97
N TYR A 103 -8.71 -12.58 41.52
CA TYR A 103 -8.23 -13.24 40.31
C TYR A 103 -7.39 -14.50 40.58
N VAL A 104 -7.38 -15.05 41.80
CA VAL A 104 -6.59 -16.24 42.17
C VAL A 104 -6.82 -17.40 41.18
N ALA A 105 -8.08 -17.70 40.87
CA ALA A 105 -8.44 -18.78 39.95
C ALA A 105 -7.95 -18.56 38.49
N LYS A 106 -7.54 -17.34 38.14
CA LYS A 106 -7.07 -16.95 36.80
C LYS A 106 -5.57 -16.72 36.72
N LEU A 107 -4.93 -16.36 37.84
CA LEU A 107 -3.53 -15.92 37.87
C LEU A 107 -2.60 -16.79 38.74
N LYS A 108 -3.12 -17.54 39.72
CA LYS A 108 -2.27 -18.30 40.65
C LYS A 108 -1.67 -19.55 40.01
N ALA A 109 -2.45 -20.26 39.21
CA ALA A 109 -1.98 -21.40 38.44
C ALA A 109 -1.79 -20.99 36.97
N PRO A 110 -0.84 -21.61 36.25
CA PRO A 110 -0.80 -21.50 34.78
C PRO A 110 -2.18 -21.89 34.23
N GLY A 111 -2.83 -20.96 33.54
CA GLY A 111 -4.20 -21.13 33.08
C GLY A 111 -4.54 -20.14 31.99
N ALA A 112 -5.82 -20.03 31.64
CA ALA A 112 -6.30 -19.18 30.56
C ALA A 112 -6.16 -17.66 30.82
N GLY A 113 -5.62 -17.23 31.97
CA GLY A 113 -5.51 -15.81 32.33
C GLY A 113 -6.87 -15.15 32.54
N ILE A 114 -6.88 -13.82 32.55
CA ILE A 114 -8.09 -13.02 32.74
C ILE A 114 -8.75 -12.77 31.37
N PRO A 115 -10.03 -13.16 31.15
CA PRO A 115 -10.65 -13.07 29.82
C PRO A 115 -10.65 -11.67 29.19
N TRP A 116 -10.95 -10.63 29.96
CA TRP A 116 -10.96 -9.25 29.45
C TRP A 116 -9.55 -8.76 29.11
N GLU A 117 -8.53 -9.21 29.86
CA GLU A 117 -7.13 -8.89 29.60
C GLU A 117 -6.67 -9.55 28.31
N ASN A 118 -7.03 -10.81 28.08
CA ASN A 118 -6.72 -11.51 26.83
C ASN A 118 -7.30 -10.76 25.62
N LYS A 119 -8.51 -10.20 25.74
CA LYS A 119 -9.09 -9.37 24.67
C LYS A 119 -8.32 -8.08 24.41
N MET A 120 -7.71 -7.48 25.43
CA MET A 120 -6.80 -6.35 25.24
C MET A 120 -5.50 -6.77 24.55
N ARG A 121 -4.98 -7.97 24.85
CA ARG A 121 -3.80 -8.54 24.18
C ARG A 121 -4.09 -8.90 22.71
N ASP A 122 -5.26 -9.45 22.42
CA ASP A 122 -5.73 -9.66 21.04
C ASP A 122 -5.79 -8.33 20.27
N ALA A 123 -6.19 -7.24 20.93
CA ALA A 123 -6.25 -5.92 20.32
C ALA A 123 -4.85 -5.33 20.03
N ILE A 124 -3.89 -5.55 20.93
CA ILE A 124 -2.47 -5.22 20.70
C ILE A 124 -1.95 -5.89 19.42
N GLU A 125 -2.17 -7.20 19.28
CA GLU A 125 -1.73 -7.94 18.10
C GLU A 125 -2.35 -7.40 16.80
N LYS A 126 -3.64 -7.06 16.84
CA LYS A 126 -4.32 -6.45 15.69
C LYS A 126 -3.73 -5.09 15.31
N LEU A 127 -3.41 -4.23 16.30
CA LEU A 127 -2.79 -2.93 16.05
C LEU A 127 -1.42 -3.09 15.39
N LYS A 128 -0.60 -4.02 15.87
CA LYS A 128 0.72 -4.34 15.31
C LYS A 128 0.64 -4.84 13.87
N ASN A 129 -0.33 -5.71 13.57
CA ASN A 129 -0.57 -6.22 12.23
C ASN A 129 -0.98 -5.10 11.26
N VAL A 130 -1.86 -4.19 11.70
CA VAL A 130 -2.26 -3.02 10.91
C VAL A 130 -1.08 -2.08 10.68
N GLN A 131 -0.26 -1.82 11.69
CA GLN A 131 0.91 -0.95 11.55
C GLN A 131 1.91 -1.51 10.54
N THR A 132 2.19 -2.81 10.60
CA THR A 132 3.06 -3.51 9.66
C THR A 132 2.51 -3.45 8.24
N ALA A 133 1.22 -3.77 8.05
CA ALA A 133 0.57 -3.69 6.75
C ALA A 133 0.58 -2.26 6.18
N SER A 134 0.38 -1.25 7.02
CA SER A 134 0.42 0.16 6.61
C SER A 134 1.81 0.60 6.13
N ALA A 135 2.88 0.05 6.73
CA ALA A 135 4.25 0.36 6.35
C ALA A 135 4.57 -0.25 4.98
N VAL A 136 4.17 -1.50 4.76
CA VAL A 136 4.29 -2.19 3.48
C VAL A 136 3.50 -1.46 2.38
N LEU A 137 2.26 -1.06 2.67
CA LEU A 137 1.44 -0.32 1.71
C LEU A 137 2.07 1.04 1.35
N ARG A 138 2.58 1.78 2.35
CA ARG A 138 3.29 3.04 2.11
C ARG A 138 4.50 2.84 1.20
N HIS A 139 5.25 1.76 1.39
CA HIS A 139 6.38 1.42 0.53
C HIS A 139 5.94 1.19 -0.93
N TYR A 140 4.89 0.39 -1.16
CA TYR A 140 4.37 0.16 -2.51
C TYR A 140 3.81 1.43 -3.16
N CYS A 141 3.11 2.28 -2.41
CA CYS A 141 2.62 3.56 -2.93
C CYS A 141 3.78 4.44 -3.41
N GLN A 142 4.92 4.46 -2.72
CA GLN A 142 6.09 5.20 -3.17
C GLN A 142 6.71 4.60 -4.44
N GLN A 143 6.85 3.27 -4.51
CA GLN A 143 7.34 2.61 -5.72
C GLN A 143 6.45 2.91 -6.94
N LEU A 144 5.13 2.85 -6.78
CA LEU A 144 4.18 3.15 -7.86
C LEU A 144 4.26 4.60 -8.32
N LYS A 145 4.43 5.56 -7.39
CA LYS A 145 4.64 6.97 -7.73
C LYS A 145 5.92 7.17 -8.54
N ASN A 146 7.01 6.55 -8.12
CA ASN A 146 8.29 6.63 -8.82
C ASN A 146 8.19 6.00 -10.21
N LEU A 147 7.59 4.81 -10.33
CA LEU A 147 7.38 4.16 -11.62
C LEU A 147 6.56 5.02 -12.57
N ALA A 148 5.44 5.59 -12.10
CA ALA A 148 4.60 6.47 -12.91
C ALA A 148 5.34 7.73 -13.36
N LEU A 149 6.18 8.32 -12.50
CA LEU A 149 7.01 9.47 -12.85
C LEU A 149 8.07 9.10 -13.89
N THR A 150 8.77 7.98 -13.68
CA THR A 150 9.77 7.49 -14.64
C THR A 150 9.14 7.24 -16.01
N THR A 151 7.97 6.58 -16.07
CA THR A 151 7.27 6.34 -17.34
C THR A 151 6.88 7.63 -18.06
N ARG A 152 6.43 8.66 -17.33
CA ARG A 152 6.15 9.97 -17.94
C ARG A 152 7.43 10.60 -18.47
N ASN A 153 8.49 10.61 -17.67
CA ASN A 153 9.75 11.22 -18.05
C ASN A 153 10.39 10.51 -19.26
N THR A 154 10.32 9.17 -19.32
CA THR A 154 10.85 8.40 -20.46
C THR A 154 10.01 8.62 -21.71
N TYR A 155 8.68 8.73 -21.58
CA TYR A 155 7.80 9.08 -22.69
C TYR A 155 8.10 10.47 -23.26
N GLU A 156 8.19 11.50 -22.40
CA GLU A 156 8.54 12.86 -22.82
C GLU A 156 9.94 12.93 -23.42
N ALA A 157 10.92 12.22 -22.85
CA ALA A 157 12.27 12.13 -23.42
C ALA A 157 12.27 11.46 -24.80
N ALA A 158 11.50 10.39 -25.00
CA ALA A 158 11.37 9.74 -26.30
C ALA A 158 10.71 10.66 -27.34
N LYS A 159 9.69 11.43 -26.94
CA LYS A 159 9.05 12.44 -27.80
C LYS A 159 10.06 13.51 -28.23
N LEU A 160 10.81 14.06 -27.29
CA LEU A 160 11.86 15.05 -27.56
C LEU A 160 13.00 14.48 -28.42
N ALA A 161 13.36 13.20 -28.26
CA ALA A 161 14.33 12.54 -29.14
C ALA A 161 13.80 12.39 -30.57
N THR A 162 12.48 12.23 -30.73
CA THR A 162 11.83 12.16 -32.05
C THR A 162 11.74 13.55 -32.70
N GLU A 163 11.52 14.61 -31.90
CA GLU A 163 11.47 16.01 -32.37
C GLU A 163 12.86 16.63 -32.58
N GLY A 164 13.87 16.20 -31.82
CA GLY A 164 15.27 16.58 -31.97
C GLY A 164 16.02 15.81 -33.07
N THR A 165 15.41 14.77 -33.63
CA THR A 165 15.88 14.12 -34.86
C THR A 165 15.19 14.74 -36.07
N THR A 166 15.27 16.07 -36.17
CA THR A 166 15.57 16.72 -37.45
C THR A 166 17.08 16.98 -37.51
N LEU A 167 17.88 15.93 -37.40
CA LEU A 167 18.98 15.84 -38.36
C LEU A 167 18.31 15.77 -39.73
N PRO A 168 18.84 16.43 -40.78
CA PRO A 168 18.28 16.31 -42.10
C PRO A 168 18.06 14.82 -42.35
N LEU A 169 16.81 14.43 -42.65
CA LEU A 169 16.65 13.19 -43.39
C LEU A 169 17.69 13.30 -44.51
N PRO A 170 18.53 12.27 -44.74
CA PRO A 170 19.03 12.07 -46.08
C PRO A 170 17.77 12.12 -46.91
N GLN A 171 17.61 13.19 -47.68
CA GLN A 171 16.47 13.34 -48.54
C GLN A 171 16.50 12.08 -49.38
N THR A 172 15.55 11.17 -49.15
CA THR A 172 15.28 10.09 -50.07
C THR A 172 14.61 10.77 -51.26
N THR A 173 15.40 11.50 -52.01
CA THR A 173 15.10 11.91 -53.37
C THR A 173 14.86 10.59 -54.11
N PRO A 174 13.69 10.40 -54.75
CA PRO A 174 13.41 9.18 -55.48
C PRO A 174 14.47 8.98 -56.56
N GLY A 175 15.24 7.88 -56.42
CA GLY A 175 16.02 7.21 -57.45
C GLY A 175 16.68 8.09 -58.52
N VAL A 176 17.85 8.65 -58.20
CA VAL A 176 18.95 8.71 -59.18
C VAL A 176 19.93 7.64 -58.73
N VAL A 177 19.92 6.49 -59.42
CA VAL A 177 21.06 5.58 -59.33
C VAL A 177 22.19 6.28 -60.07
N GLU A 178 23.03 7.01 -59.33
CA GLU A 178 24.33 7.42 -59.83
C GLU A 178 25.18 6.14 -59.88
N THR A 179 25.15 5.43 -61.00
CA THR A 179 26.16 4.42 -61.31
C THR A 179 27.48 5.16 -61.53
N THR A 180 28.26 5.35 -60.48
CA THR A 180 29.63 5.85 -60.59
C THR A 180 30.51 4.73 -61.15
N GLU A 181 30.45 4.52 -62.45
CA GLU A 181 31.46 3.72 -63.15
C GLU A 181 32.82 4.44 -63.09
N THR A 182 33.88 3.67 -62.99
CA THR A 182 35.29 4.11 -63.04
C THR A 182 35.96 3.43 -64.22
N ASP A 183 37.10 3.94 -64.69
CA ASP A 183 37.84 3.29 -65.78
C ASP A 183 38.12 1.80 -65.47
N THR A 184 38.41 1.48 -64.21
CA THR A 184 38.66 0.10 -63.79
C THR A 184 37.44 -0.82 -63.83
N THR A 185 36.23 -0.30 -63.66
CA THR A 185 34.99 -1.08 -63.79
C THR A 185 34.53 -1.15 -65.24
N CYS A 186 34.77 -0.10 -66.04
CA CYS A 186 34.54 -0.09 -67.48
C CYS A 186 35.46 -1.05 -68.23
N GLU A 187 36.76 -1.10 -67.88
CA GLU A 187 37.73 -2.00 -68.50
C GLU A 187 37.31 -3.48 -68.38
N LYS A 188 36.70 -3.86 -67.25
CA LYS A 188 36.20 -5.23 -67.02
C LYS A 188 35.02 -5.61 -67.92
N LYS A 189 34.28 -4.65 -68.47
CA LYS A 189 33.18 -4.90 -69.41
C LYS A 189 33.68 -5.22 -70.82
N GLY A 190 34.96 -4.97 -71.09
CA GLY A 190 35.58 -5.18 -72.40
C GLY A 190 35.06 -4.22 -73.46
N THR A 191 35.64 -4.25 -74.66
CA THR A 191 35.33 -3.30 -75.76
C THR A 191 34.11 -3.70 -76.59
N GLY A 192 33.30 -4.64 -76.09
CA GLY A 192 32.12 -5.19 -76.77
C GLY A 192 30.84 -4.43 -76.47
N ALA A 193 29.69 -5.06 -76.73
CA ALA A 193 28.36 -4.48 -76.52
C ALA A 193 28.03 -4.17 -75.04
N ASP A 194 28.87 -4.64 -74.12
CA ASP A 194 28.75 -4.44 -72.68
C ASP A 194 29.41 -3.13 -72.20
N CYS A 195 30.16 -2.44 -73.06
CA CYS A 195 30.69 -1.10 -72.79
C CYS A 195 29.62 -0.01 -72.98
N LYS A 196 28.69 0.05 -72.02
CA LYS A 196 27.54 0.97 -71.98
C LYS A 196 27.23 1.35 -70.52
N ASP A 197 26.21 2.19 -70.32
CA ASP A 197 25.70 2.58 -69.00
C ASP A 197 26.75 3.29 -68.11
N GLY A 198 27.34 4.38 -68.62
CA GLY A 198 28.39 5.14 -67.93
C GLY A 198 29.82 4.90 -68.44
N CYS A 199 29.97 4.03 -69.44
CA CYS A 199 31.24 3.70 -70.10
C CYS A 199 31.15 3.86 -71.62
N LYS A 200 32.25 4.22 -72.28
CA LYS A 200 32.38 4.35 -73.74
C LYS A 200 33.64 3.67 -74.26
N VAL A 201 33.61 3.20 -75.50
CA VAL A 201 34.81 2.67 -76.16
C VAL A 201 35.61 3.81 -76.79
N GLU A 202 36.86 3.97 -76.37
CA GLU A 202 37.83 4.89 -76.98
C GLU A 202 38.94 4.13 -77.72
N GLY A 203 39.44 4.71 -78.82
CA GLY A 203 40.48 4.14 -79.68
C GLY A 203 39.96 3.47 -80.95
N THR A 204 40.86 3.23 -81.92
CA THR A 204 40.57 2.60 -83.22
C THR A 204 41.46 1.37 -83.44
N GLY A 205 40.93 0.34 -84.09
CA GLY A 205 41.65 -0.92 -84.31
C GLY A 205 41.88 -1.72 -83.02
N ASP A 206 43.07 -2.28 -82.85
CA ASP A 206 43.46 -3.13 -81.71
C ASP A 206 43.69 -2.33 -80.41
N SER A 207 43.63 -0.99 -80.46
CA SER A 207 43.83 -0.08 -79.33
C SER A 207 42.55 0.27 -78.57
N LYS A 208 41.41 -0.36 -78.91
CA LYS A 208 40.13 -0.06 -78.29
C LYS A 208 40.17 -0.39 -76.79
N LYS A 209 39.64 0.51 -75.96
CA LYS A 209 39.44 0.30 -74.53
C LYS A 209 38.09 0.83 -74.10
N CYS A 210 37.44 0.15 -73.15
CA CYS A 210 36.23 0.64 -72.52
C CYS A 210 36.63 1.50 -71.32
N VAL A 211 36.39 2.79 -71.41
CA VAL A 211 36.72 3.78 -70.38
C VAL A 211 35.45 4.44 -69.88
N LYS A 212 35.52 5.12 -68.74
CA LYS A 212 34.41 5.88 -68.21
C LYS A 212 33.98 6.93 -69.23
N ASP A 213 32.68 7.06 -69.43
CA ASP A 213 32.10 8.13 -70.22
C ASP A 213 31.81 9.33 -69.31
N PRO A 214 32.59 10.42 -69.38
CA PRO A 214 32.38 11.59 -68.54
C PRO A 214 31.07 12.33 -68.88
N ASP A 215 30.47 12.07 -70.04
CA ASP A 215 29.28 12.77 -70.53
C ASP A 215 27.99 11.95 -70.37
N TYR A 216 28.06 10.77 -69.76
CA TYR A 216 26.89 9.90 -69.60
C TYR A 216 25.84 10.50 -68.65
N LYS A 217 24.58 10.51 -69.11
CA LYS A 217 23.41 10.89 -68.31
C LYS A 217 22.44 9.71 -68.22
N PRO A 218 22.11 9.21 -67.01
CA PRO A 218 21.20 8.07 -66.87
C PRO A 218 19.79 8.41 -67.35
N LYS A 219 19.12 7.46 -68.01
CA LYS A 219 17.73 7.60 -68.46
C LYS A 219 16.77 7.35 -67.27
N GLN A 220 15.83 8.26 -67.01
CA GLN A 220 14.79 8.09 -65.99
C GLN A 220 13.71 7.10 -66.48
N ALA A 221 13.28 6.19 -65.61
CA ALA A 221 12.24 5.21 -65.93
C ALA A 221 10.83 5.77 -65.68
N GLU A 222 9.94 5.65 -66.67
CA GLU A 222 8.51 5.99 -66.61
C GLU A 222 7.70 4.94 -65.83
N GLY A 223 6.70 5.40 -65.07
CA GLY A 223 5.94 4.60 -64.09
C GLY A 223 4.93 3.60 -64.65
N VAL A 224 4.54 2.64 -63.80
CA VAL A 224 3.47 1.65 -64.06
C VAL A 224 2.50 1.59 -62.87
N LYS A 225 1.20 1.66 -63.17
CA LYS A 225 0.04 1.49 -62.26
C LYS A 225 -0.36 0.01 -62.13
N ALA A 226 -0.92 -0.40 -60.98
CA ALA A 226 -2.26 -1.01 -60.79
C ALA A 226 -2.37 -2.06 -59.64
N GLU A 227 -3.38 -1.82 -58.77
CA GLU A 227 -4.39 -2.70 -58.14
C GLU A 227 -4.08 -4.01 -57.38
N GLY A 228 -4.77 -4.18 -56.22
CA GLY A 228 -5.00 -5.49 -55.58
C GLY A 228 -5.80 -5.45 -54.26
N LYS A 229 -7.03 -5.99 -54.29
CA LYS A 229 -8.08 -6.07 -53.23
C LYS A 229 -7.74 -6.90 -51.97
N GLY A 230 -8.28 -6.46 -50.82
CA GLY A 230 -9.25 -7.20 -50.00
C GLY A 230 -8.78 -7.97 -48.74
N LYS A 231 -9.32 -7.62 -47.56
CA LYS A 231 -10.30 -8.43 -46.77
C LYS A 231 -10.58 -7.84 -45.37
N THR A 232 -11.88 -7.73 -45.09
CA THR A 232 -12.56 -7.51 -43.81
C THR A 232 -12.15 -8.50 -42.72
N ASN A 233 -12.04 -8.03 -41.47
CA ASN A 233 -12.54 -8.74 -40.29
C ASN A 233 -12.93 -7.75 -39.19
N THR A 234 -14.23 -7.70 -38.93
CA THR A 234 -14.91 -7.15 -37.77
C THR A 234 -14.54 -7.92 -36.50
N THR A 235 -14.35 -7.23 -35.37
CA THR A 235 -14.67 -7.77 -34.03
C THR A 235 -15.01 -6.61 -33.10
N GLY A 236 -16.19 -6.69 -32.50
CA GLY A 236 -16.91 -5.60 -31.86
C GLY A 236 -16.37 -5.16 -30.51
N SER A 237 -16.75 -3.94 -30.16
CA SER A 237 -16.67 -3.37 -28.81
C SER A 237 -17.44 -4.25 -27.83
N ASN A 238 -16.73 -4.86 -26.88
CA ASN A 238 -17.35 -5.34 -25.65
C ASN A 238 -17.20 -4.25 -24.60
N SER A 239 -18.33 -3.57 -24.33
CA SER A 239 -18.52 -2.69 -23.19
C SER A 239 -18.28 -3.48 -21.90
N PHE A 240 -17.19 -3.17 -21.19
CA PHE A 240 -17.04 -3.60 -19.81
C PHE A 240 -18.03 -2.80 -18.94
N VAL A 241 -19.01 -3.51 -18.39
CA VAL A 241 -19.94 -3.00 -17.39
C VAL A 241 -19.15 -2.72 -16.10
N ILE A 242 -18.85 -1.44 -15.85
CA ILE A 242 -18.34 -1.00 -14.55
C ILE A 242 -19.50 -1.06 -13.57
N TYR A 243 -19.49 -2.05 -12.69
CA TYR A 243 -20.36 -2.04 -11.51
C TYR A 243 -20.01 -0.80 -10.68
N LYS A 244 -21.00 0.09 -10.49
CA LYS A 244 -20.94 1.25 -9.58
C LYS A 244 -20.35 0.82 -8.24
N VAL A 245 -19.10 1.22 -7.97
CA VAL A 245 -18.59 1.35 -6.61
C VAL A 245 -18.74 2.82 -6.22
N PRO A 246 -19.32 3.17 -5.06
CA PRO A 246 -19.57 4.56 -4.70
C PRO A 246 -18.25 5.31 -4.57
N LEU A 247 -18.16 6.40 -5.32
CA LEU A 247 -17.04 7.32 -5.44
C LEU A 247 -16.85 8.15 -4.14
N TRP A 248 -16.54 7.49 -3.02
CA TRP A 248 -16.37 8.16 -1.71
C TRP A 248 -14.95 8.06 -1.12
N LEU A 249 -13.98 7.54 -1.87
CA LEU A 249 -12.58 7.44 -1.43
C LEU A 249 -11.68 8.61 -1.87
N ALA A 250 -12.21 9.60 -2.59
CA ALA A 250 -11.42 10.69 -3.17
C ALA A 250 -11.25 11.94 -2.28
N VAL A 251 -11.82 11.99 -1.07
CA VAL A 251 -11.85 13.23 -0.25
C VAL A 251 -10.86 13.22 0.94
N LEU A 252 -10.04 12.17 1.11
CA LEU A 252 -9.09 12.10 2.24
C LEU A 252 -7.61 12.30 1.85
N LEU A 253 -7.33 12.86 0.66
CA LEU A 253 -5.95 13.09 0.19
C LEU A 253 -5.69 14.52 -0.33
N LEU A 254 -6.41 15.51 0.20
CA LEU A 254 -6.05 16.93 0.06
C LEU A 254 -5.81 17.54 1.44
#